data_AF-A0A7W4EJ53-F1
#
_entry.id   AF-A0A7W4EJ53-F1
#
_cell.length_a   1.000
_cell.length_b   1.000
_cell.length_c   1.000
_cell.angle_alpha   90.00
_cell.angle_beta   90.00
_cell.angle_gamma   90.00
#
_symmetry.space_group_name_H-M   'P 1'
#
loop_
_entity.id
_entity.type
_entity.pdbx_description
1 polymer ?
#
loop_
_entity_poly.entity_id
_entity_poly.type
_entity_poly.pdbx_seq_one_letter_code
_entity_poly.pdbx_strand_id
1 'polypeptide(L)'
;MQKVKSSKVSVFIKVLLLFVVLYGCSAQSKRNSENNLAFELCEIYGIDQGIRQEGIVIDKKSNIKIDSLNFQRVINFINKNGYPNKDNIGTYINEKCVQAAAIVVLLHNPQHVVNNKEYRDLLIKEVKKGNMKEETLLLIMDKYYWHISKGK
;
A
#
# COMPACT_ATOMS: atom_id res chain seq x y z
N MET A 1 1.12 -40.21 -42.69
CA MET A 1 1.47 -38.77 -42.65
C MET A 1 0.20 -37.94 -42.50
N GLN A 2 -0.17 -37.54 -41.29
CA GLN A 2 -1.31 -36.64 -41.05
C GLN A 2 -0.84 -35.20 -41.12
N LYS A 3 -1.23 -34.46 -42.17
CA LYS A 3 -1.10 -33.00 -42.23
C LYS A 3 -2.08 -32.39 -41.22
N VAL A 4 -1.60 -32.13 -40.01
CA VAL A 4 -2.37 -31.41 -39.00
C VAL A 4 -2.57 -29.96 -39.47
N LYS A 5 -3.82 -29.50 -39.41
CA LYS A 5 -4.37 -28.19 -39.81
C LYS A 5 -3.62 -27.01 -39.14
N SER A 6 -2.43 -26.68 -39.62
CA SER A 6 -1.59 -25.57 -39.14
C SER A 6 -2.23 -24.17 -39.28
N SER A 7 -3.07 -23.98 -40.30
CA SER A 7 -3.66 -22.66 -40.62
C SER A 7 -4.68 -22.16 -39.59
N LYS A 8 -5.57 -23.02 -39.07
CA LYS A 8 -6.64 -22.57 -38.15
C LYS A 8 -6.09 -22.18 -36.79
N VAL A 9 -5.13 -22.94 -36.26
CA VAL A 9 -4.48 -22.66 -34.97
C VAL A 9 -3.72 -21.33 -35.03
N SER A 10 -3.03 -21.03 -36.13
CA SER A 10 -2.34 -19.75 -36.32
C SER A 10 -3.29 -18.55 -36.33
N VAL A 11 -4.47 -18.69 -36.95
CA VAL A 11 -5.49 -17.63 -36.98
C VAL A 11 -6.11 -17.43 -35.59
N PHE A 12 -6.42 -18.51 -34.87
CA PHE A 12 -6.94 -18.41 -33.50
C PHE A 12 -5.97 -17.72 -32.54
N ILE A 13 -4.66 -18.04 -32.63
CA ILE A 13 -3.64 -17.39 -31.80
C ILE A 13 -3.52 -15.89 -32.14
N LYS A 14 -3.57 -15.52 -33.42
CA LYS A 14 -3.54 -14.10 -33.84
C LYS A 14 -4.78 -13.33 -33.38
N VAL A 15 -5.96 -13.94 -33.45
CA VAL A 15 -7.22 -13.33 -32.97
C VAL A 15 -7.19 -13.19 -31.45
N LEU A 16 -6.71 -14.20 -30.72
CA LEU A 16 -6.56 -14.14 -29.27
C LEU A 16 -5.57 -13.05 -28.83
N LEU A 17 -4.43 -12.92 -29.51
CA LEU A 17 -3.46 -11.85 -29.27
C LEU A 17 -4.07 -10.47 -29.59
N LEU A 18 -4.87 -10.36 -30.65
CA LEU A 18 -5.59 -9.12 -30.98
C LEU A 18 -6.57 -8.73 -29.86
N PHE A 19 -7.30 -9.70 -29.31
CA PHE A 19 -8.19 -9.47 -28.17
C PHE A 19 -7.44 -9.04 -26.91
N VAL A 20 -6.29 -9.67 -26.60
CA VAL A 20 -5.45 -9.26 -25.46
C VAL A 20 -4.94 -7.82 -25.62
N VAL A 21 -4.51 -7.42 -26.81
CA VAL A 21 -4.04 -6.06 -27.09
C VAL A 21 -5.19 -5.04 -27.03
N LEU A 22 -6.35 -5.36 -27.61
CA LEU A 22 -7.50 -4.46 -27.66
C LEU A 22 -8.16 -4.29 -26.27
N TYR A 23 -8.26 -5.35 -25.47
CA TYR A 23 -8.81 -5.25 -24.10
C TYR A 23 -7.79 -4.73 -23.08
N GLY A 24 -6.49 -4.93 -23.29
CA GLY A 24 -5.45 -4.35 -22.44
C GLY A 24 -5.40 -2.83 -22.50
N CYS A 25 -5.72 -2.24 -23.66
CA CYS A 25 -5.63 -0.80 -23.88
C CYS A 25 -6.78 -0.01 -23.21
N SER A 26 -7.98 -0.62 -23.05
CA SER A 26 -9.13 0.04 -22.42
C SER A 26 -9.07 0.05 -20.89
N ALA A 27 -8.33 -0.88 -20.27
CA ALA A 27 -8.12 -0.90 -18.82
C ALA A 27 -7.17 0.20 -18.32
N GLN A 28 -6.33 0.75 -19.20
CA GLN A 28 -5.37 1.80 -18.86
C GLN A 28 -6.02 3.20 -18.82
N SER A 29 -7.11 3.44 -19.57
CA SER A 29 -7.60 4.79 -19.87
C SER A 29 -8.48 5.45 -18.78
N LYS A 30 -8.75 4.77 -17.66
CA LYS A 30 -9.55 5.30 -16.55
C LYS A 30 -8.78 5.55 -15.25
N ARG A 31 -7.45 5.69 -15.32
CA ARG A 31 -6.62 6.09 -14.17
C ARG A 31 -6.46 7.61 -14.12
N ASN A 32 -7.28 8.28 -13.31
CA ASN A 32 -6.97 9.65 -12.85
C ASN A 32 -6.00 9.58 -11.64
N SER A 33 -5.44 10.71 -11.22
CA SER A 33 -4.44 10.76 -10.13
C SER A 33 -4.97 10.19 -8.80
N GLU A 34 -6.24 10.44 -8.48
CA GLU A 34 -6.90 9.92 -7.27
C GLU A 34 -7.00 8.38 -7.29
N ASN A 35 -7.41 7.79 -8.43
CA ASN A 35 -7.43 6.32 -8.59
C ASN A 35 -6.03 5.71 -8.37
N ASN A 36 -4.96 6.42 -8.76
CA ASN A 36 -3.60 5.93 -8.59
C ASN A 36 -3.16 5.96 -7.11
N LEU A 37 -3.51 7.01 -6.37
CA LEU A 37 -3.17 7.12 -4.95
C LEU A 37 -3.91 6.08 -4.10
N ALA A 38 -5.22 5.90 -4.36
CA ALA A 38 -6.01 4.86 -3.71
C ALA A 38 -5.45 3.47 -4.00
N PHE A 39 -5.08 3.20 -5.26
CA PHE A 39 -4.48 1.93 -5.66
C PHE A 39 -3.14 1.68 -4.96
N GLU A 40 -2.26 2.68 -4.89
CA GLU A 40 -0.97 2.56 -4.18
C GLU A 40 -1.16 2.22 -2.70
N LEU A 41 -2.09 2.88 -2.01
CA LEU A 41 -2.42 2.58 -0.62
C LEU A 41 -2.98 1.16 -0.46
N CYS A 42 -3.85 0.73 -1.36
CA CYS A 42 -4.40 -0.62 -1.33
C CYS A 42 -3.36 -1.70 -1.63
N GLU A 43 -2.37 -1.41 -2.48
CA GLU A 43 -1.24 -2.30 -2.71
C GLU A 43 -0.37 -2.43 -1.44
N ILE A 44 -0.03 -1.31 -0.78
CA ILE A 44 0.69 -1.31 0.50
C ILE A 44 -0.06 -2.15 1.54
N TYR A 45 -1.37 -1.92 1.69
CA TYR A 45 -2.22 -2.66 2.62
C TYR A 45 -2.26 -4.16 2.28
N GLY A 46 -2.42 -4.49 1.00
CA GLY A 46 -2.45 -5.87 0.53
C GLY A 46 -1.17 -6.63 0.84
N ILE A 47 -0.01 -6.01 0.67
CA ILE A 47 1.29 -6.63 1.02
C ILE A 47 1.42 -6.79 2.54
N ASP A 48 1.06 -5.76 3.31
CA ASP A 48 1.18 -5.80 4.77
C ASP A 48 0.24 -6.84 5.43
N GLN A 49 -0.98 -6.97 4.91
CA GLN A 49 -2.02 -7.85 5.48
C GLN A 49 -2.12 -9.22 4.80
N GLY A 50 -1.95 -9.29 3.48
CA GLY A 50 -2.08 -10.55 2.72
C GLY A 50 -1.08 -11.59 3.17
N ILE A 51 0.15 -11.16 3.46
CA ILE A 51 1.21 -12.01 4.01
C ILE A 51 0.83 -12.64 5.37
N ARG A 52 -0.03 -11.96 6.14
CA ARG A 52 -0.47 -12.42 7.47
C ARG A 52 -1.76 -13.24 7.40
N GLN A 53 -2.63 -12.96 6.44
CA GLN A 53 -3.93 -13.61 6.29
C GLN A 53 -3.86 -14.94 5.52
N GLU A 54 -2.94 -15.06 4.56
CA GLU A 54 -2.84 -16.27 3.74
C GLU A 54 -2.13 -17.45 4.45
N GLY A 55 -1.81 -17.31 5.74
CA GLY A 55 -1.10 -18.36 6.48
C GLY A 55 0.29 -18.66 5.92
N ILE A 56 0.84 -17.75 5.10
CA ILE A 56 2.20 -17.87 4.57
C ILE A 56 3.14 -17.80 5.77
N VAL A 57 3.79 -18.93 6.06
CA VAL A 57 4.80 -19.01 7.12
C VAL A 57 6.05 -18.28 6.65
N ILE A 58 6.07 -16.98 6.90
CA ILE A 58 7.25 -16.14 6.66
C ILE A 58 8.09 -16.13 7.92
N ASP A 59 9.39 -16.35 7.76
CA ASP A 59 10.32 -16.25 8.87
C ASP A 59 10.33 -14.82 9.45
N LYS A 60 10.65 -14.71 10.75
CA LYS A 60 10.62 -13.43 11.47
C LYS A 60 11.45 -12.34 10.78
N LYS A 61 12.60 -12.68 10.18
CA LYS A 61 13.49 -11.71 9.54
C LYS A 61 12.87 -11.17 8.25
N SER A 62 12.24 -12.04 7.46
CA SER A 62 11.52 -11.62 6.25
C SER A 62 10.31 -10.75 6.58
N ASN A 63 9.56 -11.07 7.65
CA ASN A 63 8.44 -10.25 8.12
C ASN A 63 8.90 -8.83 8.51
N ILE A 64 9.99 -8.72 9.28
CA ILE A 64 10.60 -7.42 9.64
C ILE A 64 11.01 -6.62 8.39
N LYS A 65 11.52 -7.29 7.34
CA LYS A 65 11.89 -6.61 6.09
C LYS A 65 10.68 -6.05 5.35
N ILE A 66 9.59 -6.82 5.28
CA ILE A 66 8.34 -6.37 4.66
C ILE A 66 7.78 -5.17 5.42
N ASP A 67 7.75 -5.25 6.75
CA ASP A 67 7.30 -4.16 7.62
C ASP A 67 8.12 -2.90 7.36
N SER A 68 9.45 -3.02 7.30
CA SER A 68 10.34 -1.90 7.01
C SER A 68 10.17 -1.35 5.60
N LEU A 69 9.95 -2.19 4.59
CA LEU A 69 9.73 -1.75 3.21
C LEU A 69 8.41 -0.97 3.09
N ASN A 70 7.33 -1.53 3.63
CA ASN A 70 6.02 -0.87 3.61
C ASN A 70 6.03 0.42 4.41
N PHE A 71 6.77 0.48 5.53
CA PHE A 71 6.98 1.72 6.26
C PHE A 71 7.58 2.81 5.37
N GLN A 72 8.64 2.50 4.62
CA GLN A 72 9.24 3.46 3.70
C GLN A 72 8.28 3.86 2.58
N ARG A 73 7.49 2.93 2.05
CA ARG A 73 6.44 3.25 1.06
C ARG A 73 5.41 4.24 1.62
N VAL A 74 4.92 4.02 2.84
CA VAL A 74 3.96 4.93 3.50
C VAL A 74 4.57 6.29 3.77
N ILE A 75 5.80 6.37 4.30
CA ILE A 75 6.47 7.66 4.52
C ILE A 75 6.65 8.42 3.20
N ASN A 76 7.08 7.74 2.14
CA ASN A 76 7.22 8.34 0.81
C ASN A 76 5.89 8.84 0.26
N PHE A 77 4.81 8.06 0.44
CA PHE A 77 3.46 8.46 0.07
C PHE A 77 3.05 9.75 0.80
N ILE A 78 3.19 9.77 2.13
CA ILE A 78 2.81 10.91 2.97
C ILE A 78 3.63 12.15 2.61
N ASN A 79 4.94 11.99 2.39
CA ASN A 79 5.81 13.11 2.03
C ASN A 79 5.43 13.75 0.69
N LYS A 80 5.01 12.93 -0.29
CA LYS A 80 4.62 13.41 -1.63
C LYS A 80 3.20 13.95 -1.69
N ASN A 81 2.26 13.29 -1.02
CA ASN A 81 0.82 13.48 -1.23
C ASN A 81 0.07 13.99 0.01
N GLY A 82 0.73 14.03 1.17
CA GLY A 82 0.09 14.23 2.47
C GLY A 82 -0.49 12.94 3.05
N TYR A 83 -0.89 12.98 4.33
CA TYR A 83 -1.58 11.86 4.96
C TYR A 83 -2.92 11.60 4.23
N PRO A 84 -3.31 10.33 3.96
CA PRO A 84 -4.53 10.02 3.22
C PRO A 84 -5.78 10.63 3.86
N ASN A 85 -6.51 11.43 3.09
CA ASN A 85 -7.75 12.07 3.50
C ASN A 85 -8.69 12.25 2.30
N LYS A 86 -9.86 12.87 2.53
CA LYS A 86 -10.87 13.04 1.48
C LYS A 86 -10.41 13.97 0.36
N ASP A 87 -9.57 14.96 0.65
CA ASP A 87 -9.17 15.99 -0.30
C ASP A 87 -8.12 15.48 -1.29
N ASN A 88 -7.24 14.56 -0.88
CA ASN A 88 -6.21 13.99 -1.76
C ASN A 88 -6.57 12.61 -2.35
N ILE A 89 -7.40 11.80 -1.69
CA ILE A 89 -7.82 10.48 -2.20
C ILE A 89 -9.20 10.52 -2.87
N GLY A 90 -10.00 11.55 -2.61
CA GLY A 90 -11.34 11.68 -3.18
C GLY A 90 -12.31 10.62 -2.63
N THR A 91 -13.13 10.06 -3.51
CA THR A 91 -14.21 9.14 -3.14
C THR A 91 -13.72 7.81 -2.58
N TYR A 92 -12.48 7.39 -2.91
CA TYR A 92 -11.90 6.12 -2.46
C TYR A 92 -11.39 6.15 -1.02
N ILE A 93 -11.45 7.29 -0.34
CA ILE A 93 -11.09 7.37 1.09
C ILE A 93 -11.93 6.45 1.97
N ASN A 94 -13.08 5.97 1.50
CA ASN A 94 -13.95 5.04 2.23
C ASN A 94 -13.58 3.56 2.02
N GLU A 95 -12.66 3.27 1.10
CA GLU A 95 -12.18 1.90 0.91
C GLU A 95 -11.35 1.45 2.11
N LYS A 96 -11.66 0.26 2.65
CA LYS A 96 -11.00 -0.26 3.86
C LYS A 96 -9.48 -0.27 3.72
N CYS A 97 -8.98 -0.67 2.56
CA CYS A 97 -7.53 -0.74 2.30
C CYS A 97 -6.88 0.66 2.33
N VAL A 98 -7.56 1.68 1.80
CA VAL A 98 -7.09 3.08 1.85
C VAL A 98 -7.05 3.60 3.28
N GLN A 99 -8.13 3.42 4.05
CA GLN A 99 -8.21 3.91 5.44
C GLN A 99 -7.17 3.27 6.36
N ALA A 100 -6.92 1.98 6.15
CA ALA A 100 -6.09 1.19 7.06
C ALA A 100 -4.60 1.22 6.69
N ALA A 101 -4.24 1.43 5.42
CA ALA A 101 -2.86 1.29 4.94
C ALA A 101 -1.83 2.05 5.80
N ALA A 102 -2.00 3.37 5.93
CA ALA A 102 -1.04 4.21 6.62
C ALA A 102 -0.94 3.87 8.12
N ILE A 103 -2.08 3.83 8.82
CA ILE A 103 -2.09 3.60 10.27
C ILE A 103 -1.54 2.21 10.64
N VAL A 104 -1.93 1.15 9.94
CA VAL A 104 -1.49 -0.21 10.25
C VAL A 104 0.01 -0.36 10.07
N VAL A 105 0.55 0.12 8.95
CA VAL A 105 1.99 0.05 8.66
C VAL A 105 2.82 0.88 9.65
N LEU A 106 2.36 2.09 10.00
CA LEU A 106 3.02 2.93 11.01
C LEU A 106 3.00 2.25 12.38
N LEU A 107 1.89 1.59 12.75
CA LEU A 107 1.79 0.81 13.99
C LEU A 107 2.67 -0.44 13.99
N HIS A 108 3.04 -1.02 12.86
CA HIS A 108 4.00 -2.13 12.84
C HIS A 108 5.44 -1.66 13.09
N ASN A 109 5.75 -0.38 12.87
CA ASN A 109 7.09 0.15 13.01
C ASN A 109 7.17 1.46 13.83
N PRO A 110 6.60 1.51 15.04
CA PRO A 110 6.50 2.75 15.79
C PRO A 110 7.89 3.25 16.24
N GLN A 111 8.90 2.37 16.34
CA GLN A 111 10.29 2.74 16.61
C GLN A 111 10.89 3.64 15.54
N HIS A 112 10.49 3.49 14.27
CA HIS A 112 10.99 4.36 13.20
C HIS A 112 10.41 5.77 13.33
N VAL A 113 9.16 5.90 13.76
CA VAL A 113 8.55 7.20 14.04
C VAL A 113 9.19 7.87 15.26
N VAL A 114 9.35 7.15 16.37
CA VAL A 114 9.86 7.75 17.61
C VAL A 114 11.35 8.08 17.50
N ASN A 115 12.16 7.20 16.93
CA ASN A 115 13.62 7.35 16.93
C ASN A 115 14.17 8.17 15.74
N ASN A 116 13.35 8.46 14.73
CA ASN A 116 13.75 9.33 13.61
C ASN A 116 12.99 10.67 13.66
N LYS A 117 13.74 11.76 13.89
CA LYS A 117 13.18 13.12 13.95
C LYS A 117 12.49 13.53 12.66
N GLU A 118 13.03 13.17 11.49
CA GLU A 118 12.45 13.55 10.20
C GLU A 118 11.06 12.94 10.00
N TYR A 119 10.92 11.63 10.27
CA TYR A 119 9.63 10.95 10.16
C TYR A 119 8.62 11.47 11.17
N ARG A 120 9.06 11.74 12.40
CA ARG A 120 8.21 12.34 13.43
C ARG A 120 7.73 13.73 13.03
N ASP A 121 8.62 14.59 12.57
CA ASP A 121 8.31 15.95 12.17
C ASP A 121 7.36 15.97 10.96
N LEU A 122 7.51 15.03 10.02
CA LEU A 122 6.59 14.82 8.91
C LEU A 122 5.16 14.53 9.42
N LEU A 123 5.00 13.58 10.35
CA LEU A 123 3.67 13.24 10.87
C LEU A 123 3.07 14.37 11.72
N ILE A 124 3.87 15.07 12.53
CA ILE A 124 3.43 16.26 13.28
C ILE A 124 2.94 17.34 12.31
N LYS A 125 3.60 17.53 11.17
CA LYS A 125 3.17 18.49 10.14
C LYS A 125 1.81 18.11 9.58
N GLU A 126 1.55 16.83 9.33
CA GLU A 126 0.25 16.36 8.84
C GLU A 126 -0.85 16.49 9.90
N VAL A 127 -0.54 16.31 11.19
CA VAL A 127 -1.47 16.63 12.29
C VAL A 127 -1.80 18.12 12.31
N LYS A 128 -0.79 18.99 12.23
CA LYS A 128 -0.98 20.46 12.21
C LYS A 128 -1.79 20.96 11.02
N LYS A 129 -1.71 20.26 9.88
CA LYS A 129 -2.53 20.54 8.69
C LYS A 129 -3.98 20.06 8.81
N GLY A 130 -4.29 19.20 9.80
CA GLY A 130 -5.59 18.53 9.92
C GLY A 130 -5.75 17.30 9.02
N ASN A 131 -4.71 16.88 8.30
CA ASN A 131 -4.74 15.70 7.44
C ASN A 131 -4.71 14.39 8.25
N MET A 132 -4.10 14.43 9.44
CA MET A 132 -3.98 13.31 10.36
C MET A 132 -4.56 13.71 11.72
N LYS A 133 -5.31 12.80 12.34
CA LYS A 133 -5.80 12.98 13.71
C LYS A 133 -4.65 12.90 14.71
N GLU A 134 -4.64 13.76 15.73
CA GLU A 134 -3.62 13.77 16.79
C GLU A 134 -3.60 12.41 17.53
N GLU A 135 -4.77 11.85 17.80
CA GLU A 135 -4.93 10.57 18.48
C GLU A 135 -4.26 9.42 17.70
N THR A 136 -4.23 9.51 16.37
CA THR A 136 -3.53 8.52 15.54
C THR A 136 -2.02 8.58 15.77
N LEU A 137 -1.44 9.78 15.87
CA LEU A 137 0.00 9.93 16.12
C LEU A 137 0.36 9.46 17.53
N LEU A 138 -0.45 9.83 18.52
CA LEU A 138 -0.28 9.37 19.89
C LEU A 138 -0.36 7.85 20.00
N LEU A 139 -1.34 7.20 19.35
CA LEU A 139 -1.47 5.74 19.33
C LEU A 139 -0.20 5.06 18.78
N ILE A 140 0.39 5.61 17.72
CA ILE A 140 1.64 5.08 17.15
C ILE A 140 2.79 5.21 18.15
N MET A 141 2.93 6.37 18.81
CA MET A 141 3.99 6.61 19.79
C MET A 141 3.80 5.78 21.06
N ASP A 142 2.57 5.68 21.56
CA ASP A 142 2.22 4.90 22.75
C ASP A 142 2.53 3.42 22.56
N LYS A 143 2.31 2.86 21.37
CA LYS A 143 2.68 1.47 21.08
C LYS A 143 4.18 1.23 21.28
N TYR A 144 5.03 2.20 20.91
CA TYR A 144 6.48 2.10 21.17
C TYR A 144 6.79 2.17 22.66
N TYR A 145 6.27 3.19 23.36
CA TYR A 145 6.53 3.38 24.79
C TYR A 145 6.01 2.23 25.66
N TRP A 146 4.87 1.66 25.29
CA TRP A 146 4.32 0.46 25.93
C TRP A 146 5.18 -0.78 25.69
N HIS A 147 5.71 -0.96 24.48
CA HIS A 147 6.57 -2.10 24.19
C HIS A 147 7.87 -2.05 25.00
N ILE A 148 8.51 -0.88 25.09
CA ILE A 148 9.75 -0.73 25.86
C ILE A 148 9.52 -0.78 27.37
N SER A 149 8.34 -0.38 27.88
CA SER A 149 8.04 -0.45 29.32
C SER A 149 7.89 -1.89 29.81
N LYS A 150 7.46 -2.81 28.94
CA LYS A 150 7.39 -4.25 29.22
C LYS A 150 8.71 -5.01 29.04
N GLY A 151 9.70 -4.38 28.40
CA GLY A 151 11.03 -4.95 28.16
C GLY A 151 12.03 -4.67 29.29
N LYS A 152 11.58 -4.02 30.38
CA LYS A 152 12.28 -3.91 31.66
C LYS A 152 11.67 -4.89 32.65
#